data_AF-A8ZPH3-F1
#
_entry.id   AF-A8ZPH3-F1
#
_cell.length_a   1.000
_cell.length_b   1.000
_cell.length_c   1.000
_cell.angle_alpha   90.00
_cell.angle_beta   90.00
_cell.angle_gamma   90.00
#
_symmetry.space_group_name_H-M   'P 1'
#
loop_
_entity.id
_entity.type
_entity.pdbx_description
1 polymer ?
#
loop_
_entity_poly.entity_id
_entity_poly.type
_entity_poly.pdbx_seq_one_letter_code
_entity_poly.pdbx_strand_id
1 'polypeptide(L)'
;MNITITQSTRTNQSQPGFRIAQSPLVSPFHPFHPEKDAEPCYNAYREWLHEVVLCEKEPVRAAKRIAKQCGVLISTRYKGFSRDEILACLEELGSKTDLTIFVTSDHDPGRCIKSYLEWKYPAPEQQTLEVL
;
A
#
# COMPACT_ATOMS: atom_id res chain seq x y z
N MET A 1 -14.90 7.72 -4.64
CA MET A 1 -13.79 8.30 -3.85
C MET A 1 -12.82 8.97 -4.81
N ASN A 2 -12.26 10.12 -4.44
CA ASN A 2 -11.24 10.82 -5.23
C ASN A 2 -9.85 10.61 -4.59
N ILE A 3 -8.93 9.93 -5.29
CA ILE A 3 -7.59 9.60 -4.78
C ILE A 3 -6.51 10.27 -5.62
N THR A 4 -5.74 11.15 -4.99
CA THR A 4 -4.60 11.84 -5.62
C THR A 4 -3.27 11.27 -5.13
N ILE A 5 -2.35 10.98 -6.05
CA ILE A 5 -0.96 10.67 -5.73
C ILE A 5 -0.14 11.96 -5.81
N THR A 6 0.56 12.29 -4.73
CA THR A 6 1.43 13.47 -4.68
C THR A 6 2.85 13.04 -4.32
N GLN A 7 3.84 13.50 -5.08
CA GLN A 7 5.24 13.29 -4.73
C GLN A 7 5.56 14.04 -3.42
N SER A 8 6.08 13.31 -2.44
CA SER A 8 6.53 13.86 -1.17
C SER A 8 7.81 14.66 -1.38
N THR A 9 7.79 15.93 -1.00
CA THR A 9 8.91 16.87 -1.07
C THR A 9 9.08 17.53 0.29
N ARG A 10 10.23 18.16 0.54
CA ARG A 10 10.43 18.93 1.79
C ARG A 10 9.37 20.02 1.99
N THR A 11 8.86 20.60 0.92
CA THR A 11 7.89 21.71 0.95
C THR A 11 6.48 21.27 1.32
N ASN A 12 6.12 20.00 1.15
CA ASN A 12 4.78 19.48 1.44
C ASN A 12 4.74 18.47 2.61
N GLN A 13 5.81 18.38 3.42
CA GLN A 13 5.86 17.46 4.56
C GLN A 13 4.79 17.73 5.62
N SER A 14 4.38 18.99 5.80
CA SER A 14 3.33 19.39 6.74
C SER A 14 1.92 19.30 6.16
N GLN A 15 1.77 19.05 4.86
CA GLN A 15 0.45 18.99 4.24
C GLN A 15 -0.32 17.74 4.72
N PRO A 16 -1.64 17.87 4.96
CA PRO A 16 -2.47 16.75 5.35
C PRO A 16 -2.56 15.72 4.23
N GLY A 17 -2.58 14.44 4.61
CA GLY A 17 -2.71 13.31 3.69
C GLY A 17 -1.98 12.08 4.23
N PHE A 18 -2.15 10.98 3.51
CA PHE A 18 -1.69 9.68 3.95
C PHE A 18 -0.23 9.45 3.58
N ARG A 19 0.56 9.00 4.57
CA ARG A 19 1.98 8.63 4.43
C ARG A 19 2.17 7.22 4.99
N ILE A 20 2.55 6.31 4.11
CA ILE A 20 2.62 4.87 4.43
C ILE A 20 3.60 4.54 5.55
N ALA A 21 4.74 5.23 5.57
CA ALA A 21 5.81 4.98 6.54
C ALA A 21 5.37 5.13 8.01
N GLN A 22 4.21 5.74 8.26
CA GLN A 22 3.64 5.98 9.60
C GLN A 22 2.33 5.21 9.82
N SER A 23 2.07 4.17 9.03
CA SER A 23 0.79 3.45 9.04
C SER A 23 0.97 1.93 9.19
N PRO A 24 -0.09 1.21 9.57
CA PRO A 24 -0.13 -0.25 9.49
C PRO A 24 0.14 -0.83 8.09
N LEU A 25 0.02 0.00 7.04
CA LEU A 25 0.26 -0.38 5.65
C LEU A 25 1.73 -0.23 5.20
N VAL A 26 2.65 0.05 6.14
CA VAL A 26 4.08 0.14 5.85
C VAL A 26 4.59 -1.12 5.13
N SER A 27 5.41 -0.93 4.10
CA SER A 27 5.98 -2.05 3.37
C SER A 27 6.86 -2.92 4.29
N PRO A 28 6.65 -4.25 4.32
CA PRO A 28 7.56 -5.15 4.97
C PRO A 28 8.89 -5.31 4.20
N PHE A 29 8.94 -4.94 2.92
CA PHE A 29 10.11 -5.11 2.06
C PHE A 29 10.91 -3.81 1.95
N HIS A 30 12.23 -3.90 2.00
CA HIS A 30 13.13 -2.74 1.92
C HIS A 30 14.04 -2.84 0.69
N PRO A 31 14.04 -1.83 -0.20
CA PRO A 31 14.96 -1.78 -1.33
C PRO A 31 16.32 -1.25 -0.86
N PHE A 32 17.26 -2.14 -0.56
CA PHE A 32 18.61 -1.77 -0.11
C PHE A 32 19.41 -1.08 -1.22
N HIS A 33 19.17 -1.47 -2.48
CA HIS A 33 19.69 -0.81 -3.67
C HIS A 33 18.50 -0.29 -4.49
N PRO A 34 18.05 0.95 -4.27
CA PRO A 34 16.82 1.47 -4.89
C PRO A 34 16.75 1.31 -6.42
N GLU A 35 17.88 1.42 -7.13
CA GLU A 35 17.93 1.28 -8.59
C GLU A 35 17.63 -0.15 -9.08
N LYS A 36 17.80 -1.17 -8.23
CA LYS A 36 17.63 -2.59 -8.58
C LYS A 36 16.45 -3.23 -7.86
N ASP A 37 16.23 -2.83 -6.61
CA ASP A 37 15.33 -3.51 -5.70
C ASP A 37 13.94 -2.86 -5.64
N ALA A 38 13.79 -1.63 -6.14
CA ALA A 38 12.53 -0.89 -6.00
C ALA A 38 11.34 -1.60 -6.66
N GLU A 39 11.48 -2.02 -7.92
CA GLU A 39 10.41 -2.76 -8.62
C GLU A 39 10.15 -4.15 -7.99
N PRO A 40 11.16 -5.00 -7.70
CA PRO A 40 10.95 -6.25 -6.97
C PRO A 40 10.25 -6.07 -5.62
N CYS A 41 10.66 -5.08 -4.81
CA CYS A 41 10.02 -4.79 -3.53
C CYS A 41 8.58 -4.28 -3.70
N TYR A 42 8.31 -3.47 -4.72
CA TYR A 42 6.97 -3.01 -5.07
C TYR A 42 6.05 -4.19 -5.45
N ASN A 43 6.54 -5.10 -6.30
CA ASN A 43 5.81 -6.29 -6.71
C ASN A 43 5.53 -7.24 -5.53
N ALA A 44 6.54 -7.45 -4.67
CA ALA A 44 6.39 -8.21 -3.44
C ALA A 44 5.35 -7.56 -2.50
N TYR A 45 5.35 -6.24 -2.36
CA TYR A 45 4.34 -5.52 -1.57
C TYR A 45 2.93 -5.74 -2.11
N ARG A 46 2.75 -5.68 -3.44
CA ARG A 46 1.45 -5.92 -4.08
C ARG A 46 0.93 -7.33 -3.78
N GLU A 47 1.78 -8.35 -3.89
CA GLU A 47 1.44 -9.73 -3.55
C GLU A 47 1.11 -9.88 -2.06
N TRP A 48 1.88 -9.23 -1.18
CA TRP A 48 1.65 -9.26 0.26
C TRP A 48 0.31 -8.63 0.64
N LEU A 49 -0.01 -7.47 0.07
CA LEU A 49 -1.28 -6.80 0.33
C LEU A 49 -2.45 -7.67 -0.12
N HIS A 50 -2.35 -8.29 -1.31
CA HIS A 50 -3.34 -9.24 -1.80
C HIS A 50 -3.54 -10.42 -0.83
N GLU A 51 -2.45 -11.05 -0.39
CA GLU A 51 -2.54 -12.21 0.51
C GLU A 51 -3.13 -11.87 1.88
N VAL A 52 -2.74 -10.74 2.45
CA VAL A 52 -3.23 -10.32 3.76
C VAL A 52 -4.71 -9.94 3.68
N VAL A 53 -5.09 -9.16 2.67
CA VAL A 53 -6.41 -8.58 2.59
C VAL A 53 -7.42 -9.59 2.03
N LEU A 54 -7.10 -10.25 0.92
CA LEU A 54 -8.04 -11.09 0.17
C LEU A 54 -7.90 -12.58 0.48
N CYS A 55 -6.71 -13.06 0.84
CA CYS A 55 -6.49 -14.48 1.17
C CYS A 55 -6.39 -14.76 2.67
N GLU A 56 -6.66 -13.74 3.50
CA GLU A 56 -6.72 -13.80 4.95
C GLU A 56 -5.44 -14.36 5.61
N LYS A 57 -4.29 -14.12 4.98
CA LYS A 57 -3.02 -14.60 5.52
C LYS A 57 -2.53 -13.73 6.66
N GLU A 58 -1.85 -14.36 7.61
CA GLU A 58 -1.18 -13.66 8.70
C GLU A 58 -0.03 -12.80 8.13
N PRO A 59 0.00 -11.48 8.40
CA PRO A 59 0.89 -10.54 7.71
C PRO A 59 2.38 -10.84 7.80
N VAL A 60 2.88 -11.25 8.96
CA VAL A 60 4.32 -11.50 9.17
C VAL A 60 4.76 -12.78 8.46
N ARG A 61 3.95 -13.85 8.53
CA ARG A 61 4.20 -15.11 7.80
C ARG A 61 4.12 -14.91 6.29
N ALA A 62 3.13 -14.16 5.81
CA ALA A 62 3.02 -13.81 4.39
C ALA A 62 4.27 -13.06 3.91
N ALA A 63 4.69 -12.01 4.63
CA ALA A 63 5.89 -11.24 4.29
C ALA A 63 7.14 -12.12 4.22
N LYS A 64 7.33 -13.04 5.19
CA LYS A 64 8.48 -13.96 5.19
C LYS A 64 8.49 -14.90 3.99
N ARG A 65 7.34 -15.46 3.64
CA ARG A 65 7.24 -16.36 2.49
C ARG A 65 7.48 -15.62 1.18
N ILE A 66 6.82 -14.48 0.98
CA ILE A 66 6.95 -13.66 -0.24
C ILE A 66 8.38 -13.17 -0.39
N ALA A 67 9.02 -12.71 0.69
CA ALA A 67 10.44 -12.31 0.66
C ALA A 67 11.33 -13.41 0.07
N LYS A 68 11.14 -14.66 0.54
CA LYS A 68 11.87 -15.81 0.03
C LYS A 68 11.54 -16.11 -1.44
N GLN A 69 10.26 -16.03 -1.82
CA GLN A 69 9.77 -16.33 -3.18
C GLN A 69 10.28 -15.31 -4.20
N CYS A 70 10.25 -14.03 -3.86
CA CYS A 70 10.63 -12.93 -4.74
C CYS A 70 12.13 -12.58 -4.66
N GLY A 71 12.89 -13.23 -3.76
CA GLY A 71 14.31 -12.92 -3.55
C GLY A 71 14.56 -11.52 -2.98
N VAL A 72 13.61 -10.95 -2.24
CA VAL A 72 13.71 -9.62 -1.63
C VAL A 72 13.94 -9.73 -0.12
N LEU A 73 14.46 -8.66 0.47
CA LEU A 73 14.73 -8.61 1.91
C LEU A 73 13.59 -7.98 2.68
N ILE A 74 13.33 -8.53 3.88
CA ILE A 74 12.41 -7.92 4.84
C ILE A 74 13.13 -6.78 5.55
N SER A 75 12.46 -5.64 5.66
CA SER A 75 12.88 -4.51 6.46
C SER A 75 13.09 -4.91 7.91
N THR A 76 14.28 -4.63 8.46
CA THR A 76 14.57 -4.85 9.89
C THR A 76 13.70 -4.00 10.82
N ARG A 77 13.10 -2.94 10.28
CA ARG A 77 12.16 -2.06 10.98
C ARG A 77 10.72 -2.56 10.95
N TYR A 78 10.41 -3.53 10.10
CA TYR A 78 9.08 -4.12 10.04
C TYR A 78 8.88 -5.03 11.25
N LYS A 79 8.02 -4.59 12.18
CA LYS A 79 7.64 -5.38 13.37
C LYS A 79 6.38 -6.20 13.15
N GLY A 80 5.68 -5.99 12.04
CA GLY A 80 4.37 -6.57 11.79
C GLY A 80 3.25 -5.77 12.44
N PHE A 81 2.14 -5.68 11.73
CA PHE A 81 0.84 -5.28 12.26
C PHE A 81 -0.09 -6.47 12.15
N SER A 82 -1.11 -6.53 13.00
CA SER A 82 -2.19 -7.50 12.86
C SER A 82 -2.96 -7.25 11.56
N ARG A 83 -3.63 -8.29 11.07
CA ARG A 83 -4.51 -8.15 9.90
C ARG A 83 -5.61 -7.13 10.17
N ASP A 84 -6.15 -7.11 11.39
CA ASP A 84 -7.25 -6.22 11.75
C ASP A 84 -6.80 -4.75 11.73
N GLU A 85 -5.59 -4.43 12.20
CA GLU A 85 -5.03 -3.07 12.09
C GLU A 85 -4.83 -2.64 10.62
N ILE A 86 -4.40 -3.57 9.76
CA ILE A 86 -4.24 -3.33 8.33
C ILE A 86 -5.60 -3.07 7.67
N LEU A 87 -6.61 -3.91 7.96
CA LEU A 87 -7.95 -3.76 7.41
C LEU A 87 -8.64 -2.49 7.90
N ALA A 88 -8.57 -2.19 9.20
CA ALA A 88 -9.12 -0.98 9.77
C ALA A 88 -8.51 0.28 9.13
N CYS A 89 -7.19 0.27 8.88
CA CYS A 89 -6.53 1.37 8.17
C CYS A 89 -7.06 1.52 6.73
N LEU A 90 -7.23 0.42 5.99
CA LEU A 90 -7.77 0.45 4.63
C LEU A 90 -9.23 0.92 4.59
N GLU A 91 -10.05 0.50 5.56
CA GLU A 91 -11.45 0.92 5.68
C GLU A 91 -11.54 2.41 6.02
N GLU A 92 -10.72 2.91 6.94
CA GLU A 92 -10.66 4.33 7.26
C GLU A 92 -10.30 5.15 6.01
N LEU A 93 -9.31 4.70 5.24
CA LEU A 93 -8.93 5.35 3.99
C LEU A 93 -10.07 5.32 2.98
N GLY A 94 -10.72 4.16 2.78
CA GLY A 94 -11.85 3.98 1.86
C GLY A 94 -13.09 4.80 2.22
N SER A 95 -13.24 5.20 3.49
CA SER A 95 -14.33 6.06 3.94
C SER A 95 -14.16 7.54 3.58
N LYS A 96 -12.96 7.97 3.17
CA LYS A 96 -12.67 9.38 2.86
C LYS A 96 -13.20 9.72 1.47
N THR A 97 -13.88 10.86 1.35
CA THR A 97 -14.33 11.38 0.04
C THR A 97 -13.14 11.76 -0.84
N ASP A 98 -12.18 12.48 -0.25
CA ASP A 98 -10.93 12.93 -0.87
C ASP A 98 -9.73 12.40 -0.08
N LEU A 99 -8.82 11.72 -0.79
CA LEU A 99 -7.60 11.16 -0.21
C LEU A 99 -6.38 11.55 -1.02
N THR A 100 -5.44 12.25 -0.39
CA THR A 100 -4.10 12.44 -0.93
C THR A 100 -3.16 11.40 -0.35
N ILE A 101 -2.48 10.62 -1.20
CA ILE A 101 -1.42 9.69 -0.80
C ILE A 101 -0.09 10.28 -1.23
N PHE A 102 0.80 10.46 -0.27
CA PHE A 102 2.15 10.93 -0.52
C PHE A 102 3.08 9.76 -0.82
N VAL A 103 3.74 9.81 -1.99
CA VAL A 103 4.69 8.80 -2.45
C VAL A 103 6.10 9.38 -2.57
N THR A 104 7.11 8.55 -2.45
CA THR A 104 8.51 8.96 -2.54
C THR A 104 9.17 8.59 -3.87
N SER A 105 8.57 7.69 -4.64
CA SER A 105 9.06 7.27 -5.95
C SER A 105 7.94 6.63 -6.78
N ASP A 106 8.25 6.24 -8.02
CA ASP A 106 7.31 5.51 -8.87
C ASP A 106 7.03 4.08 -8.41
N HIS A 107 7.94 3.47 -7.64
CA HIS A 107 7.78 2.14 -7.06
C HIS A 107 7.38 2.20 -5.58
N ASP A 108 6.60 3.22 -5.21
CA ASP A 108 6.12 3.40 -3.85
C ASP A 108 4.85 2.55 -3.57
N PRO A 109 4.78 1.87 -2.42
CA PRO A 109 3.60 1.11 -1.99
C PRO A 109 2.28 1.89 -2.05
N GLY A 110 2.32 3.23 -2.03
CA GLY A 110 1.12 4.07 -2.03
C GLY A 110 0.31 3.95 -3.30
N ARG A 111 0.97 3.61 -4.41
CA ARG A 111 0.32 3.33 -5.68
C ARG A 111 -0.45 1.99 -5.64
N CYS A 112 0.05 0.99 -4.90
CA CYS A 112 -0.69 -0.26 -4.65
C CYS A 112 -1.93 0.00 -3.80
N ILE A 113 -1.81 0.80 -2.75
CA ILE A 113 -2.94 1.17 -1.88
C ILE A 113 -4.00 1.93 -2.67
N LYS A 114 -3.61 2.91 -3.49
CA LYS A 114 -4.54 3.60 -4.41
C LYS A 114 -5.31 2.59 -5.26
N SER A 115 -4.60 1.69 -5.95
CA SER A 115 -5.22 0.71 -6.84
C SER A 115 -6.21 -0.20 -6.11
N TYR A 116 -5.86 -0.65 -4.90
CA TYR A 116 -6.76 -1.44 -4.06
C TYR A 116 -8.02 -0.65 -3.65
N LEU A 117 -7.85 0.61 -3.22
CA LEU A 117 -8.97 1.45 -2.79
C LEU A 117 -9.90 1.81 -3.95
N GLU A 118 -9.37 2.08 -5.14
CA GLU A 118 -10.17 2.33 -6.34
C GLU A 118 -10.99 1.10 -6.75
N TRP A 119 -10.41 -0.10 -6.64
CA TRP A 119 -11.14 -1.35 -6.91
C TRP A 119 -12.23 -1.62 -5.87
N LYS A 120 -11.94 -1.45 -4.58
CA LYS A 120 -12.87 -1.80 -3.50
C LYS A 120 -13.95 -0.74 -3.24
N TYR A 121 -13.62 0.53 -3.45
CA TYR A 121 -14.47 1.69 -3.23
C TYR A 121 -14.57 2.53 -4.52
N PRO A 122 -15.12 1.97 -5.61
CA PRO A 122 -15.16 2.63 -6.91
C PRO A 122 -15.92 3.95 -6.82
N ALA A 123 -15.54 4.92 -7.67
CA ALA A 123 -16.28 6.17 -7.75
C ALA A 123 -17.73 5.91 -8.23
N PRO A 124 -18.71 6.72 -7.80
CA PRO A 124 -20.11 6.55 -8.21
C PRO A 124 -20.31 6.50 -9.74
N GLU A 125 -19.47 7.23 -10.49
CA GLU A 125 -19.46 7.27 -11.96
C GLU A 125 -18.98 5.96 -12.60
N GLN A 126 -18.23 5.12 -11.88
CA GLN A 126 -17.76 3.81 -12.37
C GLN A 126 -18.78 2.70 -12.15
N GLN A 127 -19.72 2.87 -11.21
CA GLN A 127 -20.77 1.88 -10.92
C GLN A 127 -21.90 1.87 -11.98
N THR A 128 -22.02 2.94 -12.78
CA THR A 128 -23.09 3.10 -13.78
C THR A 128 -22.81 2.41 -15.10
N LEU A 129 -21.58 1.94 -15.35
CA LEU A 129 -21.17 1.29 -16.60
C LEU A 129 -21.31 -0.25 -16.61
N GLU A 130 -21.48 -0.90 -15.45
CA GLU A 130 -21.62 -2.36 -15.35
C GLU A 130 -23.08 -2.87 -15.42
N VAL A 131 -24.06 -1.97 -15.64
CA VAL A 131 -25.50 -2.30 -15.67
C VAL A 131 -26.11 -2.21 -17.08
N LEU A 132 -25.31 -2.34 -18.14
CA LEU A 132 -25.81 -2.35 -19.54
C LEU A 132 -25.41 -3.62 -20.30
#